data_AF-A0AAV4L9N4-F1
#
_entry.id   AF-A0AAV4L9N4-F1
#
_cell.length_a   1.000
_cell.length_b   1.000
_cell.length_c   1.000
_cell.angle_alpha   90.00
_cell.angle_beta   90.00
_cell.angle_gamma   90.00
#
_symmetry.space_group_name_H-M   'P 1'
#
loop_
_entity.id
_entity.type
_entity.pdbx_description
1 polymer ?
#
loop_
_entity_poly.entity_id
_entity_poly.type
_entity_poly.pdbx_seq_one_letter_code
_entity_poly.pdbx_strand_id
1 'polypeptide(L)'
;MERLYVLCQVKERKLTQVEAGRQLKLSERQIIRLLKRLGSNDYSSLKSRHRGGNRAFNDDFKQRVLEIVKEKYHGPVETSHPPSK
;
A
#
# COMPACT_ATOMS: atom_id res chain seq x y z
N MET A 1 1.35 -8.12 -3.78
CA MET A 1 2.22 -8.68 -4.83
C MET A 1 1.54 -8.65 -6.21
N GLU A 2 0.28 -9.06 -6.32
CA GLU A 2 -0.48 -9.15 -7.59
C GLU A 2 -0.49 -7.87 -8.46
N ARG A 3 -0.71 -6.69 -7.86
CA ARG A 3 -0.72 -5.40 -8.58
C ARG A 3 0.57 -5.08 -9.36
N LEU A 4 1.71 -5.45 -8.81
CA LEU A 4 3.02 -5.19 -9.41
C LEU A 4 3.21 -6.08 -10.64
N TYR A 5 2.84 -7.36 -10.53
CA TYR A 5 2.89 -8.31 -11.62
C TYR A 5 2.05 -7.82 -12.81
N VAL A 6 0.82 -7.39 -12.57
CA VAL A 6 -0.06 -6.85 -13.64
C VAL A 6 0.55 -5.63 -14.33
N LEU A 7 1.16 -4.70 -13.58
CA LEU A 7 1.85 -3.54 -14.18
C LEU A 7 3.10 -3.95 -14.99
N CYS A 8 3.84 -4.98 -14.56
CA CYS A 8 4.94 -5.54 -15.36
C CYS A 8 4.44 -6.16 -16.66
N GLN A 9 3.34 -6.92 -16.64
CA GLN A 9 2.74 -7.48 -17.87
C GLN A 9 2.36 -6.38 -18.88
N VAL A 10 1.86 -5.23 -18.40
CA VAL A 10 1.58 -4.09 -19.27
C VAL A 10 2.84 -3.48 -19.85
N LYS A 11 3.91 -3.36 -19.05
CA LYS A 11 5.21 -2.85 -19.50
C LYS A 11 5.86 -3.77 -20.54
N GLU A 12 5.72 -5.08 -20.36
CA GLU A 12 6.17 -6.13 -21.29
C GLU A 12 5.26 -6.28 -22.53
N ARG A 13 4.22 -5.44 -22.66
CA ARG A 13 3.22 -5.47 -23.74
C ARG A 13 2.45 -6.80 -23.84
N LYS A 14 2.40 -7.56 -22.75
CA LYS A 14 1.64 -8.82 -22.63
C LYS A 14 0.18 -8.58 -22.19
N LEU A 15 -0.10 -7.39 -21.69
CA LEU A 15 -1.43 -6.98 -21.23
C LEU A 15 -1.70 -5.53 -21.64
N THR A 16 -2.92 -5.23 -22.09
CA THR A 16 -3.27 -3.83 -22.40
C THR A 16 -3.57 -3.04 -21.13
N GLN A 17 -3.49 -1.71 -21.21
CA GLN A 17 -3.82 -0.81 -20.10
C GLN A 17 -5.30 -0.93 -19.68
N VAL A 18 -6.19 -1.19 -20.65
CA VAL A 18 -7.63 -1.39 -20.44
C VAL A 18 -7.88 -2.68 -19.66
N GLU A 19 -7.25 -3.79 -20.04
CA GLU A 19 -7.37 -5.07 -19.35
C GLU A 19 -6.78 -5.00 -17.94
N ALA A 20 -5.63 -4.35 -17.77
CA ALA A 20 -5.04 -4.09 -16.46
C ALA A 20 -5.96 -3.24 -15.56
N GLY A 21 -6.63 -2.24 -16.13
CA GLY A 21 -7.64 -1.44 -15.43
C GLY A 21 -8.78 -2.30 -14.89
N ARG A 22 -9.29 -3.24 -15.71
CA ARG A 22 -10.32 -4.20 -15.29
C ARG A 22 -9.82 -5.13 -14.18
N GLN A 23 -8.63 -5.72 -14.33
CA GLN A 23 -8.06 -6.63 -13.32
C GLN A 23 -7.77 -5.92 -11.99
N LEU A 24 -7.22 -4.71 -12.03
CA LEU A 24 -6.83 -3.97 -10.83
C LEU A 24 -7.95 -3.14 -10.23
N LYS A 25 -9.13 -3.11 -10.89
CA LYS A 25 -10.27 -2.24 -10.57
C LYS A 25 -9.85 -0.77 -10.47
N LEU A 26 -9.11 -0.31 -11.48
CA LEU A 26 -8.58 1.04 -11.61
C LEU A 26 -8.97 1.63 -12.97
N SER A 27 -9.05 2.95 -13.05
CA SER A 27 -9.22 3.63 -14.33
C SER A 27 -7.95 3.55 -15.17
N GLU A 28 -8.10 3.59 -16.49
CA GLU A 28 -6.98 3.63 -17.43
C GLU A 28 -5.98 4.76 -17.09
N ARG A 29 -6.50 5.94 -16.68
CA ARG A 29 -5.65 7.06 -16.23
C ARG A 29 -4.83 6.73 -14.99
N GLN A 30 -5.39 5.97 -14.04
CA GLN A 30 -4.65 5.51 -12.87
C GLN A 30 -3.55 4.51 -13.27
N ILE A 31 -3.84 3.60 -14.21
CA ILE A 31 -2.84 2.69 -14.77
C ILE A 31 -1.69 3.46 -15.44
N ILE A 32 -1.99 4.44 -16.29
CA ILE A 32 -0.98 5.31 -16.93
C ILE A 32 -0.10 6.02 -15.89
N ARG A 33 -0.71 6.56 -14.82
CA ARG A 33 0.04 7.21 -13.73
C ARG A 33 0.97 6.24 -13.01
N LEU A 34 0.50 5.01 -12.75
CA LEU A 34 1.32 3.97 -12.13
C LEU A 34 2.49 3.57 -13.03
N LEU A 35 2.27 3.38 -14.34
CA LEU A 35 3.32 3.05 -15.31
C LEU A 35 4.35 4.17 -15.44
N LYS A 36 3.92 5.44 -15.51
CA LYS A 36 4.81 6.60 -15.51
C LYS A 36 5.68 6.66 -14.26
N ARG A 37 5.09 6.32 -13.10
CA ARG A 37 5.80 6.31 -11.82
C ARG A 37 6.78 5.15 -11.70
N LEU A 38 6.44 3.99 -12.25
CA LEU A 38 7.23 2.75 -12.18
C LEU A 38 8.59 2.85 -12.89
N GLY A 39 8.75 3.77 -13.84
CA GLY A 39 10.04 4.02 -14.49
C GLY A 39 10.72 2.79 -15.11
N SER A 40 12.00 2.92 -15.44
CA SER A 40 12.75 1.88 -16.16
C SER A 40 12.98 0.61 -15.35
N ASN A 41 13.06 0.66 -14.02
CA ASN A 41 13.13 -0.56 -13.20
C ASN A 41 12.97 -0.37 -11.68
N ASP A 42 12.47 0.78 -11.21
CA ASP A 42 12.45 1.05 -9.78
C ASP A 42 11.07 0.82 -9.17
N TYR A 43 10.86 -0.38 -8.63
CA TYR A 43 9.64 -0.75 -7.90
C TYR A 43 9.44 0.04 -6.61
N SER A 44 10.52 0.60 -6.03
CA SER A 44 10.44 1.41 -4.81
C SER A 44 9.64 2.70 -5.04
N SER A 45 9.63 3.18 -6.29
CA SER A 45 8.87 4.36 -6.71
C SER A 45 7.38 4.24 -6.42
N LEU A 46 6.80 3.03 -6.46
CA LEU A 46 5.38 2.78 -6.24
C LEU A 46 4.99 2.70 -4.77
N LYS A 47 5.96 2.58 -3.84
CA LYS A 47 5.66 2.62 -2.41
C LYS A 47 5.04 3.97 -2.03
N SER A 48 4.14 3.95 -1.06
CA SER A 48 3.59 5.18 -0.50
C SER A 48 4.73 6.03 0.04
N ARG A 49 4.90 7.25 -0.48
CA ARG A 49 5.79 8.26 0.09
C ARG A 49 5.08 8.92 1.28
N HIS A 50 4.48 8.14 2.16
CA HIS A 50 3.81 8.69 3.34
C HIS A 50 4.82 9.55 4.09
N ARG A 51 4.71 10.86 3.90
CA ARG A 51 5.41 11.88 4.66
C ARG A 51 4.39 12.25 5.72
N GLY A 52 4.76 12.12 6.99
CA GLY A 52 3.87 12.44 8.11
C GLY A 52 3.13 13.75 7.85
N GLY A 53 1.87 13.82 8.26
CA GLY A 53 1.11 15.06 8.11
C GLY A 53 1.75 16.18 8.92
N ASN A 54 1.56 17.43 8.51
CA ASN A 54 2.02 18.61 9.28
C ASN A 54 1.40 18.67 10.70
N ARG A 55 0.38 17.86 10.96
CA ARG A 55 -0.31 17.70 12.25
C ARG A 55 -0.02 16.36 12.92
N ALA A 56 0.98 15.61 12.45
CA ALA A 56 1.39 14.37 13.10
C ALA A 56 1.97 14.72 14.48
N PHE A 57 1.55 13.98 15.50
CA PHE A 57 2.19 14.06 16.80
C PHE A 57 3.64 13.57 16.69
N ASN A 58 4.53 14.13 17.51
CA ASN A 58 5.90 13.66 17.57
C ASN A 58 5.97 12.20 18.06
N ASP A 59 7.09 11.54 17.79
CA ASP A 59 7.25 10.13 18.12
C ASP A 59 7.20 9.90 19.64
N ASP A 60 7.67 10.86 20.44
CA ASP A 60 7.62 10.80 21.90
C ASP A 60 6.18 10.76 22.44
N PHE A 61 5.29 11.62 21.92
CA PHE A 61 3.88 11.63 22.29
C PHE A 61 3.20 10.34 21.87
N LYS A 62 3.51 9.85 20.67
CA LYS A 62 2.97 8.57 20.18
C LYS A 62 3.39 7.41 21.08
N GLN A 63 4.65 7.37 21.50
CA GLN A 63 5.17 6.34 22.37
C GLN A 63 4.49 6.36 23.75
N ARG A 64 4.32 7.55 24.33
CA ARG A 64 3.59 7.74 25.59
C ARG A 64 2.14 7.27 25.51
N VAL A 65 1.46 7.56 24.40
CA VAL A 65 0.08 7.07 24.18
C VAL A 65 0.05 5.55 24.09
N LEU A 66 0.98 4.93 23.37
CA LEU A 66 1.06 3.47 23.26
C LEU A 66 1.33 2.80 24.60
N GLU A 67 2.16 3.39 25.46
CA GLU A 67 2.40 2.91 26.82
C GLU A 67 1.12 2.93 27.65
N ILE A 68 0.39 4.04 27.66
CA ILE A 68 -0.89 4.17 28.38
C ILE A 68 -1.93 3.16 27.86
N VAL A 69 -2.02 2.99 26.53
CA VAL A 69 -2.96 2.02 25.94
C VAL A 69 -2.59 0.60 26.31
N LYS A 70 -1.29 0.25 26.25
CA LYS A 70 -0.82 -1.07 26.70
C LYS A 70 -1.15 -1.26 28.17
N GLU A 71 -0.86 -0.28 29.02
CA GLU A 71 -1.14 -0.30 30.47
C GLU A 71 -2.61 -0.54 30.78
N LYS A 72 -3.51 0.04 29.98
CA LYS A 72 -4.95 -0.03 30.21
C LYS A 72 -5.62 -1.24 29.58
N TYR A 73 -5.05 -1.77 28.50
CA TYR A 73 -5.61 -2.86 27.69
C TYR A 73 -4.64 -4.04 27.59
N HIS A 74 -4.23 -4.58 28.74
CA HIS A 74 -3.55 -5.87 28.85
C HIS A 74 -4.55 -7.04 28.76
N GLY A 75 -5.34 -7.10 27.70
CA GLY A 75 -6.23 -8.24 27.44
C GLY A 75 -5.66 -9.13 26.33
N PRO A 76 -5.91 -10.45 26.33
CA PRO A 76 -5.63 -11.26 25.16
C PRO A 76 -6.42 -10.66 23.99
N VAL A 77 -5.70 -10.09 23.03
CA VAL A 77 -6.30 -9.72 21.75
C VAL A 77 -6.62 -11.05 21.09
N GLU A 78 -7.84 -11.54 21.28
CA GLU A 78 -8.40 -12.56 20.41
C GLU A 78 -8.32 -11.98 19.00
N THR A 79 -7.34 -12.46 18.24
CA THR A 79 -7.19 -12.11 16.84
C THR A 79 -8.39 -12.71 16.12
N SER A 80 -9.47 -11.96 16.06
CA SER A 80 -10.66 -12.27 15.28
C SER A 80 -10.37 -12.04 13.79
N HIS A 81 -9.44 -12.83 13.23
CA HIS A 81 -9.37 -13.14 11.81
C HIS A 81 -8.58 -14.45 11.65
N PRO A 82 -9.24 -15.56 11.27
CA PRO A 82 -8.53 -16.78 10.93
C PRO A 82 -7.77 -16.57 9.60
N PRO A 83 -6.63 -17.25 9.38
CA PRO A 83 -5.98 -17.25 8.07
C PRO A 83 -6.92 -17.91 7.06
N SER A 84 -7.35 -17.15 6.04
CA SER A 84 -8.04 -17.71 4.88
C SER A 84 -7.11 -18.72 4.20
N LYS A 85 -7.63 -19.94 4.00
CA LYS A 85 -7.03 -20.99 3.15
C LYS A 85 -6.82 -20.51 1.72
#